data_AF-A0A3A4RDQ5-F1
#
_entry.id   AF-A0A3A4RDQ5-F1
#
_cell.length_a   1.000
_cell.length_b   1.000
_cell.length_c   1.000
_cell.angle_alpha   90.00
_cell.angle_beta   90.00
_cell.angle_gamma   90.00
#
_symmetry.space_group_name_H-M   'P 1'
#
loop_
_entity.id
_entity.type
_entity.pdbx_description
1 polymer ?
#
loop_
_entity_poly.entity_id
_entity_poly.type
_entity_poly.pdbx_seq_one_letter_code
_entity_poly.pdbx_strand_id
1 'polypeptide(L)'
;MKRGMTSRWGAVVLALLAFVLSIPALALSVYSIDKFRMPYNEEGRYFDGLVVHHAGSEYVLGLLALGLWALAVLALAGAHRIHRRAPPK
;
A
#
# COMPACT_ATOMS: atom_id res chain seq x y z
N MET A 1 -6.71 -1.57 36.11
CA MET A 1 -7.20 -2.46 35.02
C MET A 1 -7.50 -1.79 33.67
N LYS A 2 -7.83 -0.48 33.57
CA LYS A 2 -8.25 0.13 32.28
C LYS A 2 -7.17 0.23 31.18
N ARG A 3 -5.88 0.43 31.52
CA ARG A 3 -4.78 0.61 30.53
C ARG A 3 -4.54 -0.59 29.61
N GLY A 4 -4.73 -1.82 30.09
CA GLY A 4 -4.48 -3.03 29.31
C GLY A 4 -5.53 -3.30 28.23
N MET A 5 -6.79 -2.91 28.48
CA MET A 5 -7.90 -3.14 27.56
C MET A 5 -7.88 -2.17 26.38
N THR A 6 -7.60 -0.88 26.63
CA THR A 6 -7.42 0.14 25.57
C THR A 6 -6.23 -0.17 24.67
N SER A 7 -5.15 -0.75 25.21
CA SER A 7 -3.96 -1.15 24.44
C SER A 7 -4.28 -2.25 23.42
N ARG A 8 -5.06 -3.27 23.83
CA ARG A 8 -5.48 -4.36 22.92
C ARG A 8 -6.33 -3.87 21.76
N TRP A 9 -7.33 -3.04 22.04
CA TRP A 9 -8.18 -2.46 20.99
C TRP A 9 -7.38 -1.58 20.03
N GLY A 10 -6.41 -0.81 20.54
CA GLY A 10 -5.49 -0.03 19.70
C GLY A 10 -4.69 -0.89 18.71
N ALA A 11 -4.20 -2.06 19.13
CA ALA A 11 -3.51 -2.99 18.24
C ALA A 11 -4.43 -3.55 17.14
N VAL A 12 -5.67 -3.89 17.49
CA VAL A 12 -6.66 -4.41 16.52
C VAL A 12 -7.02 -3.34 15.48
N VAL A 13 -7.28 -2.10 15.93
CA VAL A 13 -7.60 -0.99 15.02
C VAL A 13 -6.43 -0.71 14.06
N LEU A 14 -5.19 -0.71 14.55
CA LEU A 14 -4.02 -0.50 13.70
C LEU A 14 -3.80 -1.67 12.72
N ALA A 15 -4.06 -2.90 13.13
CA ALA A 15 -3.98 -4.06 12.24
C ALA A 15 -5.06 -4.01 11.14
N LEU A 16 -6.29 -3.63 11.50
CA LEU A 16 -7.38 -3.41 10.54
C LEU A 16 -7.05 -2.27 9.57
N LEU A 17 -6.50 -1.17 10.07
CA LEU A 17 -6.07 -0.05 9.23
C LEU A 17 -5.00 -0.49 8.23
N ALA A 18 -3.98 -1.24 8.68
CA ALA A 18 -2.95 -1.77 7.81
C ALA A 18 -3.54 -2.67 6.71
N PHE A 19 -4.51 -3.51 7.05
CA PHE A 19 -5.21 -4.38 6.10
C PHE A 19 -6.05 -3.59 5.10
N VAL A 20 -6.82 -2.59 5.55
CA VAL A 20 -7.63 -1.75 4.66
C VAL A 20 -6.76 -0.93 3.71
N LEU A 21 -5.60 -0.45 4.17
CA LEU A 21 -4.66 0.31 3.33
C LEU A 21 -3.91 -0.58 2.32
N SER A 22 -3.67 -1.85 2.62
CA SER A 22 -2.94 -2.75 1.71
C SER A 22 -3.78 -3.16 0.50
N ILE A 23 -5.11 -3.20 0.61
CA ILE A 23 -6.02 -3.52 -0.51
C ILE A 23 -5.86 -2.52 -1.69
N PRO A 24 -6.06 -1.20 -1.52
CA PRO A 24 -5.87 -0.24 -2.60
C PRO A 24 -4.39 -0.14 -3.01
N ALA A 25 -3.44 -0.29 -2.07
CA ALA A 25 -2.02 -0.31 -2.40
C ALA A 25 -1.68 -1.45 -3.38
N LEU A 26 -2.22 -2.65 -3.14
CA LEU A 26 -2.04 -3.80 -4.02
C LEU A 26 -2.71 -3.56 -5.39
N ALA A 27 -3.95 -3.07 -5.40
CA ALA A 27 -4.68 -2.78 -6.64
C ALA A 27 -3.94 -1.77 -7.52
N LEU A 28 -3.45 -0.67 -6.94
CA LEU A 28 -2.66 0.34 -7.64
C LEU A 28 -1.31 -0.19 -8.10
N SER A 29 -0.68 -1.06 -7.29
CA SER A 29 0.59 -1.70 -7.67
C SER A 29 0.40 -2.59 -8.91
N VAL A 30 -0.63 -3.44 -8.91
CA VAL A 30 -0.96 -4.32 -10.05
C VAL A 30 -1.29 -3.47 -11.27
N TYR A 31 -2.14 -2.45 -11.13
CA TYR A 31 -2.51 -1.57 -12.23
C TYR A 31 -1.30 -0.84 -12.84
N SER A 32 -0.42 -0.29 -12.00
CA SER A 32 0.79 0.39 -12.45
C SER A 32 1.74 -0.58 -13.17
N ILE A 33 1.96 -1.78 -12.62
CA ILE A 33 2.80 -2.82 -13.25
C ILE A 33 2.24 -3.26 -14.60
N ASP A 34 0.94 -3.51 -14.69
CA ASP A 34 0.32 -3.93 -15.94
C ASP A 34 0.46 -2.83 -17.01
N LYS A 35 0.28 -1.58 -16.61
CA LYS A 35 0.46 -0.43 -17.50
C LYS A 35 1.91 -0.25 -17.97
N PHE A 36 2.89 -0.45 -17.08
CA PHE A 36 4.31 -0.45 -17.43
C PHE A 36 4.71 -1.59 -18.38
N ARG A 37 3.93 -2.68 -18.41
CA ARG A 37 4.18 -3.84 -19.29
C ARG A 37 3.52 -3.72 -20.66
N MET A 38 2.70 -2.69 -20.90
CA MET A 38 2.02 -2.53 -22.18
C MET A 38 3.01 -2.13 -23.29
N PRO A 39 3.04 -2.84 -24.42
CA PRO A 39 3.90 -2.49 -25.56
C PRO A 39 3.36 -1.31 -26.39
N TYR A 40 2.35 -0.60 -25.88
CA TYR A 40 1.70 0.54 -26.50
C TYR A 40 1.32 1.59 -25.45
N ASN A 41 1.20 2.86 -25.84
CA ASN A 41 0.69 3.92 -24.97
C ASN A 41 -0.85 3.93 -24.89
N GLU A 42 -1.43 4.80 -24.06
CA GLU A 42 -2.89 4.95 -23.90
C GLU A 42 -3.62 5.33 -25.20
N GLU A 43 -2.89 5.79 -26.22
CA GLU A 43 -3.44 6.16 -27.53
C GLU A 43 -3.37 5.00 -28.54
N GLY A 44 -2.93 3.80 -28.12
CA GLY A 44 -2.83 2.62 -28.97
C GLY A 44 -1.65 2.63 -29.95
N ARG A 45 -0.67 3.51 -29.77
CA ARG A 45 0.56 3.52 -30.59
C ARG A 45 1.53 2.46 -30.09
N TYR A 46 1.92 1.56 -30.97
CA TYR A 46 2.87 0.48 -30.68
C TYR A 46 4.31 1.01 -30.55
N PHE A 47 5.12 0.28 -29.80
CA PHE A 47 6.55 0.54 -29.59
C PHE A 47 7.34 0.42 -30.92
N ASP A 48 7.54 1.54 -31.61
CA ASP A 48 8.25 1.62 -32.91
C ASP A 48 9.77 1.84 -32.78
N GLY A 49 10.36 1.54 -31.61
CA GLY A 49 11.80 1.67 -31.35
C GLY A 49 12.24 3.00 -30.74
N LEU A 50 11.33 3.97 -30.58
CA LEU A 50 11.49 5.14 -29.70
C LEU A 50 10.64 4.93 -28.44
N VAL A 51 11.22 5.23 -27.28
CA VAL A 51 10.62 5.09 -25.94
C VAL A 51 9.13 5.45 -25.96
N VAL A 52 8.26 4.48 -25.68
CA VAL A 52 6.82 4.74 -25.53
C VAL A 52 6.64 5.73 -24.38
N HIS A 53 6.21 6.96 -24.70
CA HIS A 53 5.76 7.92 -23.71
C HIS A 53 4.43 7.42 -23.14
N HIS A 54 4.51 6.73 -22.01
CA HIS A 54 3.34 6.53 -21.17
C HIS A 54 2.95 7.89 -20.57
N ALA A 55 1.66 8.22 -20.63
CA ALA A 55 1.14 9.44 -20.05
C ALA A 55 1.31 9.31 -18.53
N GLY A 56 2.29 10.01 -17.94
CA GLY A 56 2.93 9.77 -16.62
C GLY A 56 2.10 9.46 -15.36
N SER A 57 0.80 9.30 -15.48
CA SER A 57 -0.14 8.74 -14.51
C SER A 57 0.31 7.41 -13.88
N GLU A 58 1.02 6.51 -14.58
CA GLU A 58 1.57 5.29 -13.97
C GLU A 58 2.59 5.57 -12.87
N TYR A 59 3.40 6.63 -13.01
CA TYR A 59 4.33 7.08 -11.97
C TYR A 59 3.58 7.66 -10.77
N VAL A 60 2.53 8.44 -11.01
CA VAL A 60 1.69 9.02 -9.94
C VAL A 60 0.98 7.91 -9.16
N LEU A 61 0.41 6.93 -9.85
CA LEU A 61 -0.26 5.78 -9.22
C LEU A 61 0.74 4.87 -8.50
N GLY A 62 1.94 4.69 -9.05
CA GLY A 62 3.04 3.98 -8.39
C GLY A 62 3.50 4.68 -7.11
N LEU A 63 3.68 6.00 -7.13
CA LEU A 63 4.01 6.80 -5.95
C LEU A 63 2.90 6.74 -4.89
N LEU A 64 1.64 6.78 -5.31
CA LEU A 64 0.49 6.64 -4.40
C LEU A 64 0.48 5.25 -3.74
N ALA A 65 0.73 4.19 -4.52
CA ALA A 65 0.83 2.83 -4.01
C ALA A 65 1.96 2.69 -2.96
N LEU A 66 3.13 3.27 -3.24
CA LEU A 66 4.25 3.29 -2.29
C LEU A 66 3.89 4.02 -0.99
N GLY A 67 3.20 5.16 -1.10
CA GLY A 67 2.70 5.90 0.08
C GLY A 67 1.75 5.07 0.93
N LEU A 68 0.80 4.37 0.31
CA LEU A 68 -0.13 3.49 1.02
C LEU A 68 0.57 2.30 1.68
N TRP A 69 1.55 1.68 1.00
CA TRP A 69 2.38 0.63 1.59
C TRP A 69 3.17 1.14 2.79
N ALA A 70 3.76 2.34 2.72
CA ALA A 70 4.46 2.93 3.84
C ALA A 70 3.55 3.11 5.06
N LEU A 71 2.33 3.63 4.86
CA LEU A 71 1.34 3.78 5.93
C LEU A 71 0.89 2.42 6.50
N ALA A 72 0.65 1.43 5.65
CA ALA A 72 0.28 0.08 6.08
C ALA A 72 1.39 -0.57 6.94
N VAL A 73 2.66 -0.43 6.54
CA VAL A 73 3.81 -0.93 7.29
C VAL A 73 3.94 -0.22 8.64
N LEU A 74 3.77 1.10 8.69
CA LEU A 74 3.81 1.86 9.95
C LEU A 74 2.68 1.45 10.89
N ALA A 75 1.46 1.29 10.37
CA ALA A 75 0.31 0.83 11.15
C ALA A 75 0.54 -0.58 11.72
N LEU A 76 1.05 -1.51 10.89
CA LEU A 76 1.37 -2.87 11.32
C LEU A 76 2.51 -2.90 12.35
N ALA A 77 3.56 -2.11 12.16
CA ALA A 77 4.65 -1.97 13.11
C ALA A 77 4.15 -1.40 14.46
N GLY A 78 3.24 -0.43 14.43
CA GLY A 78 2.55 0.10 15.59
C GLY A 78 1.74 -0.98 16.32
N ALA A 79 0.91 -1.72 15.60
CA ALA A 79 0.12 -2.83 16.15
C ALA A 79 1.01 -3.87 16.82
N HIS A 80 2.08 -4.29 16.14
CA HIS A 80 3.03 -5.27 16.65
C HIS A 80 3.78 -4.79 17.90
N ARG A 81 4.18 -3.51 17.95
CA ARG A 81 4.82 -2.92 19.14
C ARG A 81 3.88 -2.87 20.33
N ILE A 82 2.60 -2.56 20.11
CA ILE A 82 1.58 -2.57 21.16
C ILE A 82 1.32 -3.99 21.65
N HIS A 83 1.21 -4.95 20.74
CA HIS A 83 1.02 -6.36 21.07
C HIS A 83 2.17 -6.92 21.94
N ARG A 84 3.43 -6.65 21.57
CA ARG A 84 4.62 -7.08 22.35
C ARG A 84 4.73 -6.44 23.74
N ARG A 85 4.09 -5.29 23.95
CA ARG A 85 4.09 -4.58 25.24
C ARG A 85 2.91 -4.98 26.13
N ALA A 86 1.98 -5.79 25.64
CA ALA A 86 0.89 -6.29 26.46
C ALA A 86 1.43 -7.37 27.41
N PRO A 87 1.17 -7.27 28.73
CA PRO A 87 1.57 -8.31 29.67
C PRO A 87 0.93 -9.64 29.26
N PRO A 88 1.67 -10.77 29.36
CA PRO A 88 1.08 -12.09 29.16
C PRO A 88 -0.10 -12.26 30.12
N LYS A 89 -1.18 -12.85 29.60
CA LYS A 89 -2.41 -13.14 30.37
C LYS A 89 -2.11 -14.17 31.45
#